data_AF-A0AA51MHM3-F1
#
_entry.id   AF-A0AA51MHM3-F1
#
_cell.length_a   1.000
_cell.length_b   1.000
_cell.length_c   1.000
_cell.angle_alpha   90.00
_cell.angle_beta   90.00
_cell.angle_gamma   90.00
#
_symmetry.space_group_name_H-M   'P 1'
#
loop_
_entity.id
_entity.type
_entity.pdbx_description
1 polymer ?
#
loop_
_entity_poly.entity_id
_entity_poly.type
_entity_poly.pdbx_seq_one_letter_code
_entity_poly.pdbx_strand_id
1 'polypeptide(L)'
;MTPHRSGPRLSTVIMAHPRRRAAAEALGEAHPALAARVVTDPEPLGPPSALRTARLAWRSVSPDATHHLVLQDDAVLSPDFAGTVAALAAARPRDAISLFTEWGSRTANAVRAAALLGHAWAPVVDDYLPSVALVLPASLARGFEEYAAAKAAPDATDDVTLLDYLHDVDRVVPVAGPVDHANPPSLVGNDVMGPRSAACLAPAGDPGGTVLPAMRAVPYFCWWEQLAVVHLRDPASPGGWRRVPAEEALLERGIGRERVVAALRRALEGVPHRELIHERVSDVLLAEVWTTAYALGVVTRDLGGFPDLARPAARQALATLAPGALRRVVPVRRLAAAGELLFPLVAAAVLEGAADAETAVSPS
;
A
#
# COMPACT_ATOMS: atom_id res chain seq x y z
N MET A 1 -34.72 25.58 1.25
CA MET A 1 -33.49 25.79 0.45
C MET A 1 -32.44 24.84 0.98
N THR A 2 -32.41 23.61 0.46
CA THR A 2 -31.37 22.62 0.77
C THR A 2 -30.08 23.09 0.09
N PRO A 3 -28.95 23.22 0.80
CA PRO A 3 -27.71 23.55 0.14
C PRO A 3 -27.36 22.38 -0.79
N HIS A 4 -27.30 22.64 -2.11
CA HIS A 4 -26.58 21.77 -3.03
C HIS A 4 -25.17 21.66 -2.47
N ARG A 5 -24.81 20.54 -1.83
CA ARG A 5 -23.40 20.22 -1.61
C ARG A 5 -22.82 20.03 -3.00
N SER A 6 -22.20 21.08 -3.54
CA SER A 6 -21.40 20.96 -4.74
C SER A 6 -20.35 19.89 -4.48
N GLY A 7 -20.31 18.84 -5.30
CA GLY A 7 -19.32 17.78 -5.18
C GLY A 7 -17.88 18.31 -5.26
N PRO A 8 -16.87 17.48 -4.96
CA PRO A 8 -15.47 17.88 -5.02
C PRO A 8 -15.11 18.47 -6.39
N ARG A 9 -14.50 19.65 -6.37
CA ARG A 9 -13.84 20.25 -7.53
C ARG A 9 -12.36 19.87 -7.46
N LEU A 10 -11.93 19.02 -8.39
CA LEU A 10 -10.56 18.50 -8.46
C LEU A 10 -9.67 19.44 -9.30
N SER A 11 -8.49 19.77 -8.78
CA SER A 11 -7.35 20.23 -9.56
C SER A 11 -6.43 19.04 -9.78
N THR A 12 -6.00 18.75 -11.01
CA THR A 12 -5.17 17.59 -11.31
C THR A 12 -3.85 17.98 -11.96
N VAL A 13 -2.75 17.40 -11.47
CA VAL A 13 -1.42 17.49 -12.07
C VAL A 13 -0.84 16.09 -12.26
N ILE A 14 -0.17 15.87 -13.38
CA ILE A 14 0.73 14.73 -13.59
C ILE A 14 2.16 15.24 -13.47
N MET A 15 2.90 14.77 -12.47
CA MET A 15 4.31 15.11 -12.30
C MET A 15 5.18 14.11 -13.05
N ALA A 16 6.20 14.62 -13.74
CA ALA A 16 7.10 13.78 -14.55
C ALA A 16 8.51 14.37 -14.62
N HIS A 17 9.51 13.52 -14.80
CA HIS A 17 10.79 13.98 -15.35
C HIS A 17 10.62 14.33 -16.84
N PRO A 18 11.31 15.36 -17.40
CA PRO A 18 11.19 15.69 -18.82
C PRO A 18 11.40 14.52 -19.79
N ARG A 19 12.26 13.55 -19.44
CA ARG A 19 12.45 12.30 -20.21
C ARG A 19 11.21 11.40 -20.30
N ARG A 20 10.25 11.54 -19.37
CA ARG A 20 8.98 10.80 -19.35
C ARG A 20 7.77 11.69 -19.67
N ARG A 21 7.99 12.90 -20.19
CA ARG A 21 6.92 13.85 -20.54
C ARG A 21 5.89 13.24 -21.49
N ALA A 22 6.32 12.51 -22.52
CA ALA A 22 5.41 11.88 -23.46
C ALA A 22 4.49 10.84 -22.79
N ALA A 23 4.99 10.09 -21.80
CA ALA A 23 4.17 9.16 -21.02
C ALA A 23 3.13 9.91 -20.16
N ALA A 24 3.55 11.01 -19.52
CA ALA A 24 2.65 11.87 -18.75
C ALA A 24 1.56 12.53 -19.61
N GLU A 25 1.90 12.99 -20.82
CA GLU A 25 0.93 13.55 -21.78
C GLU A 25 -0.06 12.48 -22.25
N ALA A 26 0.42 11.29 -22.62
CA ALA A 26 -0.44 10.16 -22.99
C ALA A 26 -1.38 9.73 -21.85
N LEU A 27 -0.91 9.74 -20.60
CA LEU A 27 -1.74 9.50 -19.41
C LEU A 27 -2.85 10.55 -19.28
N GLY A 28 -2.54 11.82 -19.50
CA GLY A 28 -3.54 12.90 -19.49
C GLY A 28 -4.57 12.78 -20.62
N GLU A 29 -4.12 12.46 -21.84
CA GLU A 29 -4.96 12.28 -23.03
C GLU A 29 -5.92 11.08 -22.89
N ALA A 30 -5.48 10.00 -22.24
CA ALA A 30 -6.32 8.84 -21.96
C ALA A 30 -7.42 9.13 -20.93
N HIS A 31 -7.27 10.18 -20.11
CA HIS A 31 -8.19 10.55 -19.05
C HIS A 31 -8.59 12.04 -19.11
N PRO A 32 -9.26 12.47 -20.20
CA PRO A 32 -9.55 13.89 -20.45
C PRO A 32 -10.44 14.53 -19.38
N ALA A 33 -11.29 13.73 -18.71
CA ALA A 33 -12.14 14.17 -17.61
C ALA A 33 -11.36 14.73 -16.42
N LEU A 34 -10.06 14.39 -16.28
CA LEU A 34 -9.20 14.93 -15.23
C LEU A 34 -8.73 16.37 -15.52
N ALA A 35 -8.76 16.80 -16.79
CA ALA A 35 -8.17 18.04 -17.26
C ALA A 35 -6.74 18.26 -16.70
N ALA A 36 -5.95 17.18 -16.67
CA ALA A 36 -4.67 17.15 -15.98
C ALA A 36 -3.63 18.04 -16.68
N ARG A 37 -2.84 18.76 -15.89
CA ARG A 37 -1.67 19.51 -16.39
C ARG A 37 -0.40 18.74 -16.10
N VAL A 38 0.50 18.66 -17.07
CA VAL A 38 1.82 18.05 -16.85
C VAL A 38 2.75 19.09 -16.20
N VAL A 39 3.38 18.71 -15.08
CA VAL A 39 4.43 19.49 -14.41
C VAL A 39 5.71 18.70 -14.49
N THR A 40 6.77 19.35 -14.97
CA THR A 40 8.08 18.70 -15.12
C THR A 40 9.13 19.30 -14.21
N ASP A 41 10.16 18.51 -13.95
CA ASP A 41 11.38 18.94 -13.28
C ASP A 41 11.95 20.23 -13.93
N PRO A 42 12.11 21.32 -13.16
CA PRO A 42 12.67 22.58 -13.67
C PRO A 42 14.19 22.52 -13.87
N GLU A 43 14.89 21.56 -13.26
CA GLU A 43 16.35 21.40 -13.34
C GLU A 43 16.75 19.95 -13.69
N PRO A 44 16.32 19.44 -14.86
CA PRO A 44 16.46 18.02 -15.21
C PRO A 44 17.89 17.56 -15.49
N LEU A 45 18.83 18.50 -15.64
CA LEU A 45 20.26 18.22 -15.80
C LEU A 45 21.02 18.26 -14.46
N GLY A 46 20.37 18.70 -13.38
CA GLY A 46 20.95 18.70 -12.04
C GLY A 46 20.91 17.31 -11.39
N PRO A 47 21.32 17.21 -10.11
CA PRO A 47 21.16 15.97 -9.34
C PRO A 47 19.69 15.50 -9.35
N PRO A 48 19.46 14.18 -9.45
CA PRO A 48 18.11 13.62 -9.41
C PRO A 48 17.37 14.02 -8.14
N SER A 49 16.16 14.58 -8.30
CA SER A 49 15.31 14.98 -7.18
C SER A 49 13.84 14.90 -7.55
N ALA A 50 13.13 13.89 -7.02
CA ALA A 50 11.68 13.81 -7.15
C ALA A 50 10.98 14.96 -6.41
N LEU A 51 11.52 15.36 -5.25
CA LEU A 51 10.98 16.42 -4.40
C LEU A 51 10.89 17.77 -5.11
N ARG A 52 11.88 18.13 -5.95
CA ARG A 52 11.87 19.38 -6.72
C ARG A 52 10.64 19.47 -7.64
N THR A 53 10.31 18.38 -8.33
CA THR A 53 9.11 18.31 -9.18
C THR A 53 7.84 18.24 -8.33
N ALA A 54 7.84 17.49 -7.23
CA ALA A 54 6.71 17.38 -6.32
C ALA A 54 6.31 18.75 -5.75
N ARG A 55 7.28 19.58 -5.32
CA ARG A 55 7.03 20.96 -4.85
C ARG A 55 6.28 21.81 -5.88
N LEU A 56 6.65 21.69 -7.16
CA LEU A 56 5.94 22.37 -8.24
C LEU A 56 4.54 21.80 -8.49
N ALA A 57 4.38 20.48 -8.39
CA ALA A 57 3.09 19.83 -8.56
C ALA A 57 2.11 20.28 -7.46
N TRP A 58 2.50 20.18 -6.19
CA TRP A 58 1.64 20.51 -5.06
C TRP A 58 1.27 22.00 -4.96
N ARG A 59 2.13 22.93 -5.40
CA ARG A 59 1.78 24.35 -5.45
C ARG A 59 0.83 24.71 -6.61
N SER A 60 0.65 23.82 -7.57
CA SER A 60 -0.11 24.06 -8.81
C SER A 60 -1.62 23.87 -8.65
N VAL A 61 -2.16 24.17 -7.47
CA VAL A 61 -3.59 24.02 -7.17
C VAL A 61 -4.41 25.12 -7.86
N SER A 62 -5.38 24.74 -8.70
CA SER A 62 -6.32 25.69 -9.32
C SER A 62 -7.07 26.51 -8.25
N PRO A 63 -7.32 27.83 -8.45
CA PRO A 63 -7.91 28.71 -7.44
C PRO A 63 -9.21 28.18 -6.81
N ASP A 64 -10.11 27.66 -7.64
CA ASP A 64 -11.44 27.21 -7.19
C ASP A 64 -11.49 25.75 -6.73
N ALA A 65 -10.36 25.04 -6.72
CA ALA A 65 -10.34 23.63 -6.36
C ALA A 65 -10.59 23.40 -4.86
N THR A 66 -11.35 22.36 -4.55
CA THR A 66 -11.55 21.88 -3.17
C THR A 66 -10.53 20.82 -2.77
N HIS A 67 -10.04 20.06 -3.76
CA HIS A 67 -9.08 18.98 -3.60
C HIS A 67 -8.08 19.04 -4.75
N HIS A 68 -6.86 18.59 -4.49
CA HIS A 68 -5.79 18.50 -5.46
C HIS A 68 -5.33 17.05 -5.58
N LEU A 69 -5.36 16.53 -6.81
CA LEU A 69 -4.80 15.24 -7.18
C LEU A 69 -3.44 15.46 -7.85
N VAL A 70 -2.42 14.78 -7.34
CA VAL A 70 -1.12 14.62 -8.01
C VAL A 70 -0.96 13.16 -8.42
N LEU A 71 -0.63 12.96 -9.69
CA LEU A 71 -0.32 11.67 -10.30
C LEU A 71 1.16 11.64 -10.69
N GLN A 72 1.81 10.50 -10.53
CA GLN A 72 3.10 10.22 -11.17
C GLN A 72 2.88 9.70 -12.60
N ASP A 73 3.87 9.90 -13.46
CA ASP A 73 3.79 9.61 -14.90
C ASP A 73 3.71 8.12 -15.26
N ASP A 74 3.97 7.23 -14.31
CA ASP A 74 3.90 5.78 -14.43
C ASP A 74 2.68 5.16 -13.70
N ALA A 75 1.69 5.98 -13.35
CA ALA A 75 0.40 5.51 -12.84
C ALA A 75 -0.44 4.85 -13.96
N VAL A 76 -1.08 3.72 -13.62
CA VAL A 76 -2.08 3.05 -14.45
C VAL A 76 -3.44 3.23 -13.78
N LEU A 77 -4.34 3.97 -14.42
CA LEU A 77 -5.61 4.35 -13.81
C LEU A 77 -6.73 3.40 -14.25
N SER A 78 -7.67 3.13 -13.35
CA SER A 78 -8.87 2.37 -13.68
C SER A 78 -9.76 3.12 -14.70
N PRO A 79 -10.68 2.42 -15.38
CA PRO A 79 -11.80 3.08 -16.03
C PRO A 79 -12.58 3.97 -15.05
N ASP A 80 -13.19 5.05 -15.56
CA ASP A 80 -13.96 6.04 -14.79
C ASP A 80 -13.21 6.66 -13.58
N PHE A 81 -11.89 6.72 -13.66
CA PHE A 81 -11.04 7.17 -12.56
C PHE A 81 -11.45 8.54 -11.97
N ALA A 82 -11.83 9.51 -12.80
CA ALA A 82 -12.24 10.84 -12.34
C ALA A 82 -13.49 10.79 -11.43
N GLY A 83 -14.49 9.98 -11.81
CA GLY A 83 -15.69 9.75 -10.99
C GLY A 83 -15.36 9.07 -9.67
N THR A 84 -14.52 8.03 -9.72
CA THR A 84 -14.05 7.33 -8.52
C THR A 84 -13.31 8.26 -7.56
N VAL A 85 -12.37 9.08 -8.05
CA VAL A 85 -11.62 10.01 -7.20
C VAL A 85 -12.53 11.06 -6.58
N ALA A 86 -13.50 11.59 -7.33
CA ALA A 86 -14.47 12.54 -6.79
C ALA A 86 -15.32 11.90 -5.67
N ALA A 87 -15.74 10.63 -5.82
CA ALA A 87 -16.49 9.94 -4.78
C ALA A 87 -15.65 9.70 -3.52
N LEU A 88 -14.40 9.28 -3.67
CA LEU A 88 -13.46 9.07 -2.55
C LEU A 88 -13.17 10.37 -1.80
N ALA A 89 -12.88 11.46 -2.53
CA ALA A 89 -12.66 12.79 -1.94
C ALA A 89 -13.92 13.33 -1.24
N ALA A 90 -15.11 13.05 -1.76
CA ALA A 90 -16.36 13.46 -1.13
C ALA A 90 -16.60 12.73 0.21
N ALA A 91 -16.24 11.45 0.28
CA ALA A 91 -16.36 10.65 1.50
C ALA A 91 -15.33 11.02 2.56
N ARG A 92 -14.16 11.52 2.13
CA ARG A 92 -12.99 11.80 2.98
C ARG A 92 -12.46 13.22 2.76
N PRO A 93 -13.28 14.27 3.00
CA PRO A 93 -12.97 15.64 2.56
C PRO A 93 -11.83 16.32 3.33
N ARG A 94 -11.29 15.68 4.37
CA ARG A 94 -10.22 16.21 5.23
C ARG A 94 -8.97 15.35 5.23
N ASP A 95 -9.05 14.14 4.68
CA ASP A 95 -8.02 13.13 4.82
C ASP A 95 -7.08 13.22 3.61
N ALA A 96 -5.83 12.80 3.80
CA ALA A 96 -4.92 12.53 2.69
C ALA A 96 -5.23 11.13 2.14
N ILE A 97 -5.63 11.05 0.87
CA ILE A 97 -6.08 9.80 0.25
C ILE A 97 -5.04 9.35 -0.76
N SER A 98 -4.27 8.33 -0.39
CA SER A 98 -3.39 7.66 -1.35
C SER A 98 -4.18 6.62 -2.11
N LEU A 99 -4.23 6.73 -3.43
CA LEU A 99 -5.04 5.89 -4.32
C LEU A 99 -4.30 4.63 -4.78
N PHE A 100 -3.05 4.49 -4.36
CA PHE A 100 -2.16 3.38 -4.69
C PHE A 100 -1.49 2.87 -3.42
N THR A 101 -1.36 1.55 -3.30
CA THR A 101 -0.57 0.92 -2.23
C THR A 101 0.26 -0.17 -2.83
N GLU A 102 1.58 -0.08 -2.69
CA GLU A 102 2.53 -1.05 -3.22
C GLU A 102 2.36 -2.40 -2.50
N TRP A 103 2.14 -3.47 -3.25
CA TRP A 103 1.77 -4.81 -2.75
C TRP A 103 2.67 -5.44 -1.68
N GLY A 104 3.93 -5.05 -1.57
CA GLY A 104 4.83 -5.50 -0.52
C GLY A 104 5.25 -4.41 0.45
N SER A 105 4.45 -3.35 0.61
CA SER A 105 4.65 -2.36 1.69
C SER A 105 4.04 -2.84 3.02
N ARG A 106 4.28 -2.12 4.12
CA ARG A 106 3.58 -2.39 5.40
C ARG A 106 2.10 -2.04 5.29
N THR A 107 1.78 -0.92 4.63
CA THR A 107 0.40 -0.50 4.36
C THR A 107 -0.37 -1.55 3.54
N ALA A 108 0.28 -2.32 2.66
CA ALA A 108 -0.40 -3.44 1.98
C ALA A 108 -0.93 -4.51 2.95
N ASN A 109 -0.28 -4.75 4.08
CA ASN A 109 -0.78 -5.67 5.09
C ASN A 109 -1.91 -5.05 5.93
N ALA A 110 -1.93 -3.73 6.11
CA ALA A 110 -3.10 -3.03 6.63
C ALA A 110 -4.30 -3.13 5.66
N VAL A 111 -4.07 -2.99 4.35
CA VAL A 111 -5.09 -3.20 3.31
C VAL A 111 -5.64 -4.63 3.37
N ARG A 112 -4.78 -5.64 3.50
CA ARG A 112 -5.22 -7.04 3.63
C ARG A 112 -6.06 -7.28 4.88
N ALA A 113 -5.62 -6.76 6.04
CA ALA A 113 -6.40 -6.86 7.27
C ALA A 113 -7.77 -6.17 7.13
N ALA A 114 -7.79 -4.96 6.57
CA ALA A 114 -9.03 -4.23 6.27
C ALA A 114 -9.96 -5.02 5.35
N ALA A 115 -9.45 -5.58 4.27
CA ALA A 115 -10.21 -6.40 3.33
C ALA A 115 -10.81 -7.65 3.98
N LEU A 116 -10.01 -8.37 4.78
CA LEU A 116 -10.41 -9.57 5.50
C LEU A 116 -11.52 -9.29 6.52
N LEU A 117 -11.47 -8.11 7.15
CA LEU A 117 -12.41 -7.69 8.20
C LEU A 117 -13.60 -6.87 7.66
N GLY A 118 -13.66 -6.58 6.35
CA GLY A 118 -14.77 -5.89 5.72
C GLY A 118 -14.76 -4.36 5.89
N HIS A 119 -13.59 -3.77 6.16
CA HIS A 119 -13.39 -2.33 6.11
C HIS A 119 -13.15 -1.86 4.67
N ALA A 120 -13.50 -0.62 4.37
CA ALA A 120 -13.28 -0.04 3.05
C ALA A 120 -11.99 0.79 2.95
N TRP A 121 -11.43 1.18 4.10
CA TRP A 121 -10.23 1.99 4.19
C TRP A 121 -9.20 1.36 5.13
N ALA A 122 -7.93 1.50 4.79
CA ALA A 122 -6.82 1.16 5.67
C ALA A 122 -5.98 2.42 5.98
N PRO A 123 -5.43 2.54 7.20
CA PRO A 123 -4.49 3.60 7.52
C PRO A 123 -3.14 3.35 6.83
N VAL A 124 -2.44 4.43 6.49
CA VAL A 124 -1.02 4.36 6.08
C VAL A 124 -0.16 4.10 7.30
N VAL A 125 0.62 3.02 7.27
CA VAL A 125 1.49 2.55 8.38
C VAL A 125 2.95 2.42 7.98
N ASP A 126 3.28 2.80 6.74
CA ASP A 126 4.66 2.93 6.27
C ASP A 126 5.33 4.20 6.85
N ASP A 127 6.64 4.27 6.70
CA ASP A 127 7.53 5.40 6.99
C ASP A 127 7.66 6.35 5.78
N TYR A 128 6.81 6.15 4.78
CA TYR A 128 6.60 7.04 3.65
C TYR A 128 5.09 7.08 3.32
N LEU A 129 4.64 8.13 2.63
CA LEU A 129 3.28 8.22 2.11
C LEU A 129 3.25 7.81 0.63
N PRO A 130 2.60 6.70 0.23
CA PRO A 130 2.57 6.32 -1.19
C PRO A 130 1.99 7.44 -2.06
N SER A 131 2.81 8.00 -2.97
CA SER A 131 2.52 9.24 -3.69
C SER A 131 2.32 9.06 -5.20
N VAL A 132 2.27 7.83 -5.71
CA VAL A 132 2.01 7.50 -7.13
C VAL A 132 0.71 8.17 -7.61
N ALA A 133 -0.31 8.19 -6.75
CA ALA A 133 -1.53 8.95 -6.95
C ALA A 133 -2.06 9.36 -5.57
N LEU A 134 -2.01 10.66 -5.27
CA LEU A 134 -2.36 11.20 -3.94
C LEU A 134 -3.33 12.37 -4.09
N VAL A 135 -4.40 12.34 -3.30
CA VAL A 135 -5.37 13.42 -3.18
C VAL A 135 -5.21 14.08 -1.83
N LEU A 136 -5.08 15.41 -1.84
CA LEU A 136 -5.13 16.24 -0.64
C LEU A 136 -6.27 17.25 -0.73
N PRO A 137 -6.86 17.67 0.39
CA PRO A 137 -7.60 18.92 0.48
C PRO A 137 -6.77 20.07 -0.11
N ALA A 138 -7.39 20.93 -0.92
CA ALA A 138 -6.68 21.98 -1.64
C ALA A 138 -5.90 22.94 -0.72
N SER A 139 -6.42 23.19 0.48
CA SER A 139 -5.73 24.00 1.49
C SER A 139 -4.43 23.38 1.97
N LEU A 140 -4.40 22.06 2.16
CA LEU A 140 -3.18 21.32 2.54
C LEU A 140 -2.20 21.26 1.38
N ALA A 141 -2.66 20.98 0.17
CA ALA A 141 -1.80 20.97 -1.02
C ALA A 141 -1.03 22.29 -1.21
N ARG A 142 -1.70 23.44 -1.01
CA ARG A 142 -1.07 24.76 -1.12
C ARG A 142 0.06 25.00 -0.12
N GLY A 143 0.00 24.40 1.07
CA GLY A 143 0.99 24.61 2.13
C GLY A 143 2.25 23.75 2.00
N PHE A 144 2.24 22.70 1.17
CA PHE A 144 3.36 21.76 1.09
C PHE A 144 4.66 22.39 0.59
N GLU A 145 4.60 23.31 -0.39
CA GLU A 145 5.82 23.92 -0.95
C GLU A 145 6.59 24.74 0.08
N GLU A 146 5.88 25.57 0.85
CA GLU A 146 6.46 26.41 1.90
C GLU A 146 7.11 25.54 2.98
N TYR A 147 6.41 24.49 3.41
CA TYR A 147 6.93 23.54 4.37
C TYR A 147 8.19 22.83 3.83
N ALA A 148 8.14 22.28 2.62
CA ALA A 148 9.27 21.55 2.04
C ALA A 148 10.48 22.47 1.82
N ALA A 149 10.27 23.72 1.41
CA ALA A 149 11.34 24.70 1.27
C ALA A 149 12.04 25.00 2.61
N ALA A 150 11.30 24.99 3.72
CA ALA A 150 11.81 25.32 5.04
C ALA A 150 12.40 24.13 5.81
N LYS A 151 11.93 22.90 5.54
CA LYS A 151 12.18 21.73 6.40
C LYS A 151 12.81 20.53 5.69
N ALA A 152 12.71 20.42 4.37
CA ALA A 152 13.21 19.23 3.69
C ALA A 152 14.74 19.21 3.64
N ALA A 153 15.33 18.06 3.92
CA ALA A 153 16.75 17.84 3.68
C ALA A 153 17.06 17.87 2.16
N PRO A 154 18.29 18.23 1.74
CA PRO A 154 18.65 18.29 0.33
C PRO A 154 18.46 16.98 -0.45
N ASP A 155 18.56 15.85 0.23
CA ASP A 155 18.43 14.48 -0.28
C ASP A 155 17.09 13.81 0.07
N ALA A 156 16.15 14.57 0.67
CA ALA A 156 14.84 14.04 1.05
C ALA A 156 14.00 13.62 -0.17
N THR A 157 13.26 12.53 0.00
CA THR A 157 12.25 12.07 -0.97
C THR A 157 10.92 12.77 -0.72
N ASP A 158 10.09 12.88 -1.77
CA ASP A 158 8.80 13.57 -1.69
C ASP A 158 7.81 12.87 -0.76
N ASP A 159 7.77 11.54 -0.79
CA ASP A 159 6.86 10.71 0.00
C ASP A 159 7.14 10.74 1.52
N VAL A 160 8.41 10.79 1.93
CA VAL A 160 8.82 10.97 3.33
C VAL A 160 8.55 12.41 3.79
N THR A 161 8.83 13.40 2.94
CA THR A 161 8.55 14.81 3.24
C THR A 161 7.05 15.08 3.37
N LEU A 162 6.23 14.46 2.51
CA LEU A 162 4.77 14.51 2.58
C LEU A 162 4.25 13.85 3.86
N LEU A 163 4.82 12.71 4.26
CA LEU A 163 4.44 12.03 5.49
C LEU A 163 4.66 12.93 6.71
N ASP A 164 5.81 13.60 6.81
CA ASP A 164 6.10 14.52 7.93
C ASP A 164 5.22 15.78 7.88
N TYR A 165 5.01 16.36 6.69
CA TYR A 165 4.10 17.50 6.51
C TYR A 165 2.68 17.21 7.02
N LEU A 166 2.19 16.00 6.74
CA LEU A 166 0.81 15.59 7.01
C LEU A 166 0.64 14.88 8.35
N HIS A 167 1.56 15.03 9.30
CA HIS A 167 1.56 14.27 10.57
C HIS A 167 0.22 14.37 11.34
N ASP A 168 -0.42 15.54 11.36
CA ASP A 168 -1.71 15.82 12.02
C ASP A 168 -2.95 15.51 11.17
N VAL A 169 -2.76 14.94 9.98
CA VAL A 169 -3.82 14.62 9.02
C VAL A 169 -3.96 13.11 8.91
N ASP A 170 -5.20 12.60 8.94
CA ASP A 170 -5.45 11.19 8.68
C ASP A 170 -5.01 10.82 7.26
N ARG A 171 -4.20 9.77 7.15
CA ARG A 171 -3.66 9.26 5.88
C ARG A 171 -4.25 7.88 5.63
N VAL A 172 -5.06 7.77 4.59
CA VAL A 172 -5.83 6.57 4.30
C VAL A 172 -5.62 6.10 2.87
N VAL A 173 -5.78 4.79 2.67
CA VAL A 173 -5.83 4.15 1.36
C VAL A 173 -7.18 3.43 1.22
N PRO A 174 -7.86 3.49 0.06
CA PRO A 174 -9.00 2.64 -0.20
C PRO A 174 -8.53 1.19 -0.32
N VAL A 175 -9.24 0.27 0.32
CA VAL A 175 -8.93 -1.17 0.26
C VAL A 175 -9.01 -1.70 -1.17
N ALA A 176 -10.02 -1.25 -1.91
CA ALA A 176 -10.14 -1.46 -3.34
C ALA A 176 -9.69 -0.18 -4.06
N GLY A 177 -8.43 -0.16 -4.51
CA GLY A 177 -7.78 1.02 -5.07
C GLY A 177 -7.90 1.12 -6.59
N PRO A 178 -8.05 2.34 -7.16
CA PRO A 178 -8.25 2.53 -8.60
C PRO A 178 -6.95 2.73 -9.40
N VAL A 179 -5.79 2.57 -8.78
CA VAL A 179 -4.48 2.82 -9.41
C VAL A 179 -3.58 1.60 -9.27
N ASP A 180 -2.92 1.26 -10.38
CA ASP A 180 -1.76 0.37 -10.43
C ASP A 180 -0.51 1.13 -10.92
N HIS A 181 0.62 0.46 -10.95
CA HIS A 181 1.90 1.04 -11.34
C HIS A 181 2.44 0.35 -12.61
N ALA A 182 2.81 1.12 -13.64
CA ALA A 182 3.24 0.60 -14.93
C ALA A 182 4.61 -0.11 -14.89
N ASN A 183 5.40 0.17 -13.86
CA ASN A 183 6.74 -0.41 -13.64
C ASN A 183 7.75 -0.20 -14.80
N PRO A 184 7.91 1.02 -15.35
CA PRO A 184 9.02 1.29 -16.26
C PRO A 184 10.36 1.27 -15.50
N PRO A 185 11.50 1.15 -16.22
CA PRO A 185 12.82 1.34 -15.61
C PRO A 185 12.91 2.67 -14.84
N SER A 186 13.44 2.61 -13.63
CA SER A 186 13.48 3.73 -12.70
C SER A 186 14.54 4.76 -13.10
N LEU A 187 14.14 6.04 -13.16
CA LEU A 187 15.07 7.15 -13.38
C LEU A 187 15.96 7.49 -12.18
N VAL A 188 15.56 7.06 -10.98
CA VAL A 188 16.29 7.32 -9.70
C VAL A 188 16.93 6.05 -9.11
N GLY A 189 17.09 4.99 -9.92
CA GLY A 189 17.80 3.77 -9.49
C GLY A 189 17.01 2.77 -8.63
N ASN A 190 15.69 2.90 -8.52
CA ASN A 190 14.82 2.00 -7.76
C ASN A 190 14.54 0.64 -8.43
N ASP A 191 15.20 0.31 -9.56
CA ASP A 191 15.00 -0.97 -10.27
C ASP A 191 15.32 -2.19 -9.40
N VAL A 192 16.24 -2.03 -8.44
CA VAL A 192 16.62 -3.07 -7.48
C VAL A 192 15.48 -3.51 -6.57
N MET A 193 14.40 -2.72 -6.48
CA MET A 193 13.23 -3.01 -5.64
C MET A 193 12.29 -4.05 -6.27
N GLY A 194 12.43 -4.33 -7.57
CA GLY A 194 11.47 -5.16 -8.31
C GLY A 194 10.15 -4.43 -8.63
N PRO A 195 9.20 -5.10 -9.28
CA PRO A 195 7.90 -4.52 -9.62
C PRO A 195 7.07 -4.17 -8.38
N ARG A 196 6.32 -3.07 -8.47
CA ARG A 196 5.56 -2.43 -7.39
C ARG A 196 4.08 -2.32 -7.80
N SER A 197 3.40 -3.44 -8.02
CA SER A 197 1.97 -3.42 -8.36
C SER A 197 1.11 -3.06 -7.15
N ALA A 198 -0.17 -2.74 -7.39
CA ALA A 198 -1.14 -2.46 -6.35
C ALA A 198 -1.44 -3.67 -5.46
N ALA A 199 -1.59 -3.44 -4.16
CA ALA A 199 -1.98 -4.45 -3.18
C ALA A 199 -3.39 -5.02 -3.48
N CYS A 200 -4.31 -4.19 -3.97
CA CYS A 200 -5.67 -4.60 -4.34
C CYS A 200 -6.27 -3.61 -5.36
N LEU A 201 -6.13 -3.93 -6.66
CA LEU A 201 -6.60 -3.10 -7.78
C LEU A 201 -8.07 -3.37 -8.10
N ALA A 202 -8.99 -2.49 -7.73
CA ALA A 202 -10.39 -2.64 -8.11
C ALA A 202 -11.02 -1.27 -8.44
N PRO A 203 -11.81 -1.18 -9.52
CA PRO A 203 -12.34 0.10 -10.01
C PRO A 203 -13.41 0.71 -9.09
N ALA A 204 -14.08 -0.11 -8.27
CA ALA A 204 -15.18 0.29 -7.41
C ALA A 204 -14.90 -0.14 -5.96
N GLY A 205 -14.38 0.79 -5.16
CA GLY A 205 -14.38 0.67 -3.71
C GLY A 205 -15.74 1.04 -3.11
N ASP A 206 -15.85 0.95 -1.79
CA ASP A 206 -16.98 1.48 -1.01
C ASP A 206 -16.54 2.77 -0.30
N PRO A 207 -16.76 3.97 -0.88
CA PRO A 207 -16.34 5.22 -0.24
C PRO A 207 -16.96 5.42 1.15
N GLY A 208 -18.17 4.88 1.38
CA GLY A 208 -18.93 5.05 2.62
C GLY A 208 -18.55 4.09 3.74
N GLY A 209 -17.70 3.09 3.46
CA GLY A 209 -17.31 2.09 4.44
C GLY A 209 -16.38 2.61 5.54
N THR A 210 -16.16 1.76 6.54
CA THR A 210 -15.38 2.10 7.74
C THR A 210 -13.87 2.03 7.49
N VAL A 211 -13.09 2.70 8.35
CA VAL A 211 -11.62 2.56 8.41
C VAL A 211 -11.27 1.42 9.35
N LEU A 212 -10.26 0.63 8.97
CA LEU A 212 -9.63 -0.32 9.86
C LEU A 212 -9.12 0.40 11.13
N PRO A 213 -9.40 -0.13 12.34
CA PRO A 213 -8.84 0.42 13.57
C PRO A 213 -7.31 0.43 13.57
N ALA A 214 -6.73 1.31 14.40
CA ALA A 214 -5.28 1.42 14.50
C ALA A 214 -4.63 0.09 14.88
N MET A 215 -3.70 -0.37 14.05
CA MET A 215 -2.98 -1.62 14.27
C MET A 215 -1.92 -1.45 15.37
N ARG A 216 -1.82 -2.41 16.28
CA ARG A 216 -0.73 -2.51 17.26
C ARG A 216 0.49 -3.25 16.73
N ALA A 217 0.29 -4.09 15.73
CA ALA A 217 1.31 -4.90 15.09
C ALA A 217 1.01 -4.94 13.59
N VAL A 218 2.03 -4.75 12.75
CA VAL A 218 1.92 -4.85 11.29
C VAL A 218 2.89 -5.91 10.81
N PRO A 219 2.40 -7.10 10.42
CA PRO A 219 3.21 -8.13 9.80
C PRO A 219 3.74 -7.63 8.46
N TYR A 220 4.99 -7.97 8.16
CA TYR A 220 5.67 -7.49 6.97
C TYR A 220 6.72 -8.49 6.53
N PHE A 221 6.65 -8.90 5.27
CA PHE A 221 7.75 -9.61 4.63
C PHE A 221 8.78 -8.57 4.19
N CYS A 222 9.93 -8.53 4.87
CA CYS A 222 11.02 -7.65 4.50
C CYS A 222 11.64 -8.16 3.19
N TRP A 223 11.14 -7.70 2.05
CA TRP A 223 11.62 -8.10 0.72
C TRP A 223 13.07 -7.68 0.46
N TRP A 224 13.65 -6.80 1.29
CA TRP A 224 15.08 -6.51 1.21
C TRP A 224 15.93 -7.66 1.77
N GLU A 225 15.57 -8.13 2.97
CA GLU A 225 16.30 -9.16 3.73
C GLU A 225 15.73 -10.57 3.55
N GLN A 226 14.59 -10.68 2.87
CA GLN A 226 13.86 -11.92 2.58
C GLN A 226 13.39 -12.67 3.83
N LEU A 227 12.85 -11.94 4.82
CA LEU A 227 12.42 -12.52 6.10
C LEU A 227 11.15 -11.86 6.65
N ALA A 228 10.39 -12.64 7.42
CA ALA A 228 9.17 -12.23 8.10
C ALA A 228 9.51 -11.42 9.36
N VAL A 229 8.96 -10.21 9.43
CA VAL A 229 9.02 -9.36 10.61
C VAL A 229 7.64 -8.86 10.99
N VAL A 230 7.56 -8.34 12.21
CA VAL A 230 6.42 -7.58 12.68
C VAL A 230 6.92 -6.22 13.14
N HIS A 231 6.23 -5.17 12.71
CA HIS A 231 6.40 -3.83 13.25
C HIS A 231 5.40 -3.65 14.39
N LEU A 232 5.90 -3.60 15.62
CA LEU A 232 5.12 -3.38 16.82
C LEU A 232 5.07 -1.89 17.11
N ARG A 233 3.90 -1.37 17.46
CA ARG A 233 3.75 0.04 17.81
C ARG A 233 4.56 0.35 19.07
N ASP A 234 5.45 1.31 18.96
CA ASP A 234 6.34 1.73 20.03
C ASP A 234 6.57 3.25 19.93
N PRO A 235 5.91 4.05 20.79
CA PRO A 235 6.07 5.51 20.80
C PRO A 235 7.49 5.99 21.07
N ALA A 236 8.35 5.16 21.68
CA ALA A 236 9.74 5.52 21.94
C ALA A 236 10.65 5.29 20.73
N SER A 237 10.22 4.50 19.74
CA SER A 237 10.98 4.22 18.52
C SER A 237 10.80 5.35 17.50
N PRO A 238 11.85 5.71 16.73
CA PRO A 238 11.71 6.61 15.58
C PRO A 238 10.61 6.12 14.62
N GLY A 239 9.70 7.01 14.23
CA GLY A 239 8.55 6.66 13.39
C GLY A 239 7.45 5.86 14.09
N GLY A 240 7.55 5.64 15.41
CA GLY A 240 6.50 5.01 16.22
C GLY A 240 6.39 3.48 16.10
N TRP A 241 7.38 2.84 15.49
CA TRP A 241 7.38 1.39 15.23
C TRP A 241 8.72 0.76 15.59
N ARG A 242 8.68 -0.30 16.39
CA ARG A 242 9.81 -1.19 16.65
C ARG A 242 9.70 -2.42 15.77
N ARG A 243 10.75 -2.71 15.01
CA ARG A 243 10.83 -3.91 14.17
C ARG A 243 11.37 -5.09 14.97
N VAL A 244 10.70 -6.24 14.88
CA VAL A 244 11.15 -7.51 15.47
C VAL A 244 10.97 -8.68 14.49
N PRO A 245 11.76 -9.75 14.60
CA PRO A 245 11.47 -11.01 13.91
C PRO A 245 10.04 -11.48 14.19
N ALA A 246 9.36 -12.01 13.18
CA ALA A 246 7.97 -12.43 13.35
C ALA A 246 7.82 -13.58 14.36
N GLU A 247 8.81 -14.47 14.44
CA GLU A 247 8.86 -15.55 15.44
C GLU A 247 8.84 -15.00 16.88
N GLU A 248 9.59 -13.94 17.16
CA GLU A 248 9.61 -13.31 18.48
C GLU A 248 8.25 -12.67 18.81
N ALA A 249 7.66 -11.94 17.86
CA ALA A 249 6.34 -11.35 18.04
C ALA A 249 5.23 -12.40 18.26
N LEU A 250 5.31 -13.54 17.57
CA LEU A 250 4.37 -14.66 17.76
C LEU A 250 4.60 -15.35 19.11
N LEU A 251 5.86 -15.49 19.55
CA LEU A 251 6.18 -16.07 20.85
C LEU A 251 5.66 -15.22 22.01
N GLU A 252 5.72 -13.87 21.91
CA GLU A 252 5.10 -12.95 22.87
C GLU A 252 3.58 -13.17 22.99
N ARG A 253 2.95 -13.79 21.98
CA ARG A 253 1.54 -14.19 21.96
C ARG A 253 1.30 -15.64 22.38
N GLY A 254 2.32 -16.34 22.87
CA GLY A 254 2.24 -17.76 23.25
C GLY A 254 2.27 -18.73 22.06
N ILE A 255 2.59 -18.25 20.85
CA ILE A 255 2.64 -19.05 19.63
C ILE A 255 4.10 -19.37 19.30
N GLY A 256 4.57 -20.54 19.71
CA GLY A 256 5.94 -20.99 19.45
C GLY A 256 6.21 -21.42 18.01
N ARG A 257 7.48 -21.36 17.60
CA ARG A 257 7.97 -21.75 16.26
C ARG A 257 7.51 -23.15 15.83
N GLU A 258 7.56 -24.12 16.73
CA GLU A 258 7.17 -25.50 16.43
C GLU A 258 5.72 -25.60 15.94
N ARG A 259 4.83 -24.79 16.51
CA ARG A 259 3.41 -24.72 16.13
C ARG A 259 3.25 -24.15 14.72
N VAL A 260 3.91 -23.03 14.44
CA VAL A 260 3.88 -22.37 13.12
C VAL A 260 4.44 -23.29 12.03
N VAL A 261 5.57 -23.95 12.30
CA VAL A 261 6.20 -24.89 11.37
C VAL A 261 5.36 -26.15 11.17
N ALA A 262 4.75 -26.69 12.23
CA ALA A 262 3.85 -27.84 12.10
C ALA A 262 2.62 -27.50 11.25
N ALA A 263 2.04 -26.29 11.42
CA ALA A 263 0.94 -25.81 10.60
C ALA A 263 1.35 -25.66 9.12
N LEU A 264 2.53 -25.09 8.84
CA LEU A 264 3.08 -25.02 7.49
C LEU A 264 3.21 -26.40 6.84
N ARG A 265 3.77 -27.39 7.56
CA ARG A 265 3.94 -28.76 7.04
C ARG A 265 2.60 -29.38 6.65
N ARG A 266 1.58 -29.28 7.52
CA ARG A 266 0.23 -29.75 7.23
C ARG A 266 -0.37 -29.05 6.02
N ALA A 267 -0.21 -27.73 5.92
CA ALA A 267 -0.73 -26.97 4.79
C ALA A 267 -0.07 -27.41 3.47
N LEU A 268 1.25 -27.60 3.46
CA LEU A 268 2.00 -28.05 2.28
C LEU A 268 1.59 -29.44 1.79
N GLU A 269 1.06 -30.32 2.64
CA GLU A 269 0.51 -31.62 2.22
C GLU A 269 -0.77 -31.47 1.38
N GLY A 270 -1.52 -30.38 1.58
CA GLY A 270 -2.77 -30.08 0.88
C GLY A 270 -2.64 -29.13 -0.30
N VAL A 271 -1.46 -28.54 -0.56
CA VAL A 271 -1.28 -27.59 -1.68
C VAL A 271 -1.13 -28.35 -3.00
N PRO A 272 -1.98 -28.08 -4.01
CA PRO A 272 -1.80 -28.62 -5.35
C PRO A 272 -0.46 -28.20 -5.96
N HIS A 273 0.18 -29.09 -6.72
CA HIS A 273 1.42 -28.79 -7.45
C HIS A 273 2.60 -28.36 -6.57
N ARG A 274 2.75 -28.98 -5.38
CA ARG A 274 3.83 -28.69 -4.43
C ARG A 274 5.21 -28.73 -5.07
N GLU A 275 5.47 -29.72 -5.93
CA GLU A 275 6.68 -29.85 -6.74
C GLU A 275 6.97 -28.58 -7.58
N LEU A 276 5.95 -27.99 -8.21
CA LEU A 276 6.12 -26.75 -8.98
C LEU A 276 6.47 -25.55 -8.10
N ILE A 277 6.00 -25.54 -6.85
CA ILE A 277 6.32 -24.49 -5.88
C ILE A 277 7.79 -24.59 -5.46
N HIS A 278 8.26 -25.79 -5.12
CA HIS A 278 9.66 -26.04 -4.73
C HIS A 278 10.67 -25.74 -5.83
N GLU A 279 10.33 -26.00 -7.09
CA GLU A 279 11.16 -25.61 -8.24
C GLU A 279 11.34 -24.09 -8.39
N ARG A 280 10.44 -23.30 -7.79
CA ARG A 280 10.33 -21.85 -8.01
C ARG A 280 10.68 -21.02 -6.78
N VAL A 281 10.45 -21.55 -5.59
CA VAL A 281 10.61 -20.85 -4.31
C VAL A 281 11.23 -21.82 -3.32
N SER A 282 12.30 -21.41 -2.63
CA SER A 282 12.95 -22.26 -1.63
C SER A 282 12.06 -22.44 -0.39
N ASP A 283 12.23 -23.56 0.30
CA ASP A 283 11.55 -23.86 1.57
C ASP A 283 11.69 -22.74 2.60
N VAL A 284 12.86 -22.09 2.64
CA VAL A 284 13.11 -20.97 3.54
C VAL A 284 12.19 -19.80 3.21
N LEU A 285 12.13 -19.38 1.95
CA LEU A 285 11.26 -18.27 1.53
C LEU A 285 9.77 -18.61 1.71
N LEU A 286 9.38 -19.87 1.48
CA LEU A 286 8.02 -20.34 1.74
C LEU A 286 7.66 -20.22 3.23
N ALA A 287 8.58 -20.59 4.12
CA ALA A 287 8.38 -20.45 5.56
C ALA A 287 8.24 -18.98 5.99
N GLU A 288 9.00 -18.06 5.39
CA GLU A 288 8.90 -16.63 5.69
C GLU A 288 7.60 -16.00 5.14
N VAL A 289 7.17 -16.39 3.93
CA VAL A 289 5.85 -16.00 3.38
C VAL A 289 4.72 -16.54 4.25
N TRP A 290 4.78 -17.82 4.63
CA TRP A 290 3.83 -18.45 5.55
C TRP A 290 3.76 -17.71 6.88
N THR A 291 4.91 -17.45 7.52
CA THR A 291 4.97 -16.80 8.82
C THR A 291 4.40 -15.37 8.77
N THR A 292 4.66 -14.63 7.68
CA THR A 292 4.05 -13.31 7.46
C THR A 292 2.53 -13.38 7.37
N ALA A 293 2.00 -14.31 6.57
CA ALA A 293 0.57 -14.50 6.41
C ALA A 293 -0.11 -15.04 7.68
N TYR A 294 0.57 -15.92 8.41
CA TYR A 294 0.12 -16.43 9.71
C TYR A 294 0.03 -15.30 10.75
N ALA A 295 1.06 -14.46 10.85
CA ALA A 295 1.03 -13.28 11.72
C ALA A 295 -0.08 -12.29 11.33
N LEU A 296 -0.41 -12.16 10.03
CA LEU A 296 -1.57 -11.39 9.57
C LEU A 296 -2.88 -11.98 10.13
N GLY A 297 -3.03 -13.29 10.15
CA GLY A 297 -4.14 -13.98 10.82
C GLY A 297 -4.26 -13.62 12.31
N VAL A 298 -3.16 -13.71 13.04
CA VAL A 298 -3.09 -13.33 14.46
C VAL A 298 -3.53 -11.87 14.66
N VAL A 299 -3.02 -10.95 13.83
CA VAL A 299 -3.34 -9.52 13.93
C VAL A 299 -4.80 -9.23 13.59
N THR A 300 -5.41 -9.93 12.63
CA THR A 300 -6.85 -9.75 12.35
C THR A 300 -7.72 -10.12 13.56
N ARG A 301 -7.33 -11.13 14.34
CA ARG A 301 -7.99 -11.47 15.61
C ARG A 301 -7.82 -10.40 16.66
N ASP A 302 -6.63 -9.83 16.80
CA ASP A 302 -6.37 -8.72 17.73
C ASP A 302 -7.22 -7.48 17.42
N LEU A 303 -7.58 -7.30 16.15
CA LEU A 303 -8.48 -6.25 15.68
C LEU A 303 -9.95 -6.58 15.92
N GLY A 304 -10.26 -7.73 16.54
CA GLY A 304 -11.59 -8.11 17.01
C GLY A 304 -12.45 -8.88 16.01
N GLY A 305 -11.87 -9.39 14.90
CA GLY A 305 -12.64 -10.14 13.89
C GLY A 305 -11.95 -11.40 13.40
N PHE A 306 -12.69 -12.24 12.67
CA PHE A 306 -12.11 -13.39 11.96
C PHE A 306 -11.95 -13.08 10.47
N PRO A 307 -10.86 -13.53 9.82
CA PRO A 307 -10.70 -13.37 8.38
C PRO A 307 -11.87 -13.97 7.58
N ASP A 308 -12.45 -13.18 6.67
CA ASP A 308 -13.42 -13.65 5.68
C ASP A 308 -12.82 -13.61 4.28
N LEU A 309 -12.44 -14.79 3.79
CA LEU A 309 -11.86 -14.96 2.45
C LEU A 309 -12.91 -14.92 1.33
N ALA A 310 -14.21 -14.99 1.65
CA ALA A 310 -15.26 -14.93 0.64
C ALA A 310 -15.46 -13.52 0.10
N ARG A 311 -14.95 -12.49 0.80
CA ARG A 311 -14.96 -11.11 0.33
C ARG A 311 -14.08 -10.95 -0.91
N PRO A 312 -14.59 -10.38 -2.01
CA PRO A 312 -13.81 -10.19 -3.23
C PRO A 312 -12.50 -9.42 -3.00
N ALA A 313 -12.57 -8.32 -2.25
CA ALA A 313 -11.39 -7.53 -1.90
C ALA A 313 -10.38 -8.32 -1.03
N ALA A 314 -10.85 -9.20 -0.14
CA ALA A 314 -9.97 -10.02 0.70
C ALA A 314 -9.16 -11.01 -0.14
N ARG A 315 -9.83 -11.73 -1.03
CA ARG A 315 -9.16 -12.65 -1.97
C ARG A 315 -8.16 -11.91 -2.84
N GLN A 316 -8.55 -10.77 -3.40
CA GLN A 316 -7.72 -9.99 -4.28
C GLN A 316 -6.49 -9.41 -3.56
N ALA A 317 -6.67 -8.84 -2.37
CA ALA A 317 -5.59 -8.29 -1.56
C ALA A 317 -4.61 -9.38 -1.08
N LEU A 318 -5.11 -10.55 -0.71
CA LEU A 318 -4.25 -11.67 -0.27
C LEU A 318 -3.46 -12.30 -1.41
N ALA A 319 -4.03 -12.38 -2.61
CA ALA A 319 -3.35 -12.94 -3.78
C ALA A 319 -2.06 -12.17 -4.16
N THR A 320 -1.93 -10.91 -3.73
CA THR A 320 -0.74 -10.08 -3.98
C THR A 320 0.34 -10.22 -2.90
N LEU A 321 0.08 -10.92 -1.78
CA LEU A 321 1.06 -11.05 -0.69
C LEU A 321 2.34 -11.74 -1.15
N ALA A 322 2.23 -12.94 -1.71
CA ALA A 322 3.40 -13.70 -2.15
C ALA A 322 4.14 -13.05 -3.34
N PRO A 323 3.45 -12.55 -4.39
CA PRO A 323 4.12 -11.78 -5.45
C PRO A 323 4.86 -10.54 -4.94
N GLY A 324 4.24 -9.78 -4.03
CA GLY A 324 4.86 -8.58 -3.44
C GLY A 324 6.07 -8.91 -2.58
N ALA A 325 6.01 -10.00 -1.81
CA ALA A 325 7.12 -10.51 -0.99
C ALA A 325 8.30 -10.99 -1.86
N LEU A 326 8.00 -11.74 -2.92
CA LEU A 326 8.99 -12.45 -3.74
C LEU A 326 9.47 -11.66 -4.97
N ARG A 327 9.07 -10.39 -5.10
CA ARG A 327 9.31 -9.55 -6.29
C ARG A 327 10.78 -9.39 -6.72
N ARG A 328 11.74 -9.63 -5.82
CA ARG A 328 13.19 -9.57 -6.09
C ARG A 328 13.82 -10.93 -6.42
N VAL A 329 13.14 -12.02 -6.12
CA VAL A 329 13.66 -13.39 -6.23
C VAL A 329 13.00 -14.15 -7.36
N VAL A 330 11.68 -13.97 -7.52
CA VAL A 330 10.91 -14.60 -8.60
C VAL A 330 10.94 -13.68 -9.83
N PRO A 331 11.29 -14.18 -11.03
CA PRO A 331 11.26 -13.38 -12.25
C PRO A 331 9.90 -12.74 -12.49
N VAL A 332 9.88 -11.46 -12.91
CA VAL A 332 8.65 -10.65 -13.08
C VAL A 332 7.55 -11.38 -13.85
N ARG A 333 7.89 -12.02 -14.98
CA ARG A 333 6.95 -12.79 -15.83
C ARG A 333 6.27 -13.98 -15.13
N ARG A 334 6.76 -14.40 -13.96
CA ARG A 334 6.25 -15.52 -13.17
C ARG A 334 5.55 -15.08 -11.88
N LEU A 335 5.55 -13.79 -11.54
CA LEU A 335 4.98 -13.30 -10.27
C LEU A 335 3.48 -13.54 -10.18
N ALA A 336 2.73 -13.28 -11.26
CA ALA A 336 1.28 -13.54 -11.28
C ALA A 336 0.98 -15.02 -11.02
N ALA A 337 1.64 -15.93 -11.74
CA ALA A 337 1.49 -17.37 -11.55
C ALA A 337 1.95 -17.83 -10.15
N ALA A 338 3.00 -17.23 -9.59
CA ALA A 338 3.42 -17.52 -8.23
C ALA A 338 2.35 -17.11 -7.20
N GLY A 339 1.65 -15.99 -7.42
CA GLY A 339 0.52 -15.57 -6.60
C GLY A 339 -0.63 -16.57 -6.62
N GLU A 340 -1.01 -17.04 -7.81
CA GLU A 340 -2.05 -18.07 -7.96
C GLU A 340 -1.67 -19.39 -7.28
N LEU A 341 -0.44 -19.85 -7.49
CA LEU A 341 0.07 -21.10 -6.91
C LEU A 341 0.18 -21.03 -5.37
N LEU A 342 0.59 -19.88 -4.82
CA LEU A 342 0.80 -19.71 -3.38
C LEU A 342 -0.44 -19.22 -2.63
N PHE A 343 -1.49 -18.79 -3.32
CA PHE A 343 -2.71 -18.30 -2.68
C PHE A 343 -3.32 -19.30 -1.67
N PRO A 344 -3.48 -20.61 -1.98
CA PRO A 344 -4.01 -21.56 -1.01
C PRO A 344 -3.18 -21.64 0.28
N LEU A 345 -1.85 -21.56 0.15
CA LEU A 345 -0.92 -21.58 1.27
C LEU A 345 -1.04 -20.31 2.12
N VAL A 346 -1.09 -19.14 1.48
CA VAL A 346 -1.29 -17.83 2.15
C VAL A 346 -2.63 -17.78 2.88
N ALA A 347 -3.71 -18.23 2.23
CA ALA A 347 -5.04 -18.27 2.80
C ALA A 347 -5.10 -19.19 4.03
N ALA A 348 -4.52 -20.39 3.94
CA ALA A 348 -4.43 -21.32 5.06
C ALA A 348 -3.65 -20.72 6.23
N ALA A 349 -2.51 -20.07 5.98
CA ALA A 349 -1.71 -19.41 7.01
C ALA A 349 -2.51 -18.36 7.78
N VAL A 350 -3.23 -17.48 7.08
CA VAL A 350 -4.08 -16.45 7.69
C VAL A 350 -5.16 -17.06 8.58
N LEU A 351 -5.83 -18.11 8.12
CA LEU A 351 -6.88 -18.78 8.90
C LEU A 351 -6.32 -19.49 10.12
N GLU A 352 -5.21 -20.21 9.99
CA GLU A 352 -4.53 -20.91 11.08
C GLU A 352 -4.03 -19.93 12.15
N GLY A 353 -3.41 -18.81 11.74
CA GLY A 353 -2.97 -17.77 12.67
C GLY A 353 -4.14 -17.13 13.43
N ALA A 354 -5.26 -16.91 12.76
CA ALA A 354 -6.47 -16.41 13.40
C ALA A 354 -7.13 -17.44 14.34
N ALA A 355 -7.06 -18.73 14.03
CA ALA A 355 -7.57 -19.78 14.92
C ALA A 355 -6.70 -19.92 16.17
N ASP A 356 -5.38 -19.93 16.01
CA ASP A 356 -4.45 -20.08 17.14
C ASP A 356 -4.48 -18.87 18.08
N ALA A 357 -4.63 -17.65 17.56
CA ALA A 357 -4.78 -16.45 18.38
C ALA A 357 -6.05 -16.48 19.26
N GLU A 358 -7.15 -17.08 18.79
CA GLU A 358 -8.38 -17.25 19.58
C GLU A 358 -8.17 -18.19 20.76
N THR A 359 -7.40 -19.27 20.56
CA THR A 359 -7.06 -20.21 21.64
C THR A 359 -6.07 -19.63 22.65
N ALA A 360 -5.17 -18.75 22.22
CA ALA A 360 -4.15 -18.15 23.08
C ALA A 360 -4.71 -17.07 24.04
N VAL A 361 -5.84 -16.44 23.70
CA VAL A 361 -6.50 -15.40 24.54
C VAL A 361 -7.43 -16.01 25.59
N SER A 362 -7.65 -17.33 25.56
CA SER A 362 -8.47 -18.04 26.56
C SER A 362 -7.61 -18.81 27.56
N PRO A 363 -7.00 -18.17 28.58
CA PRO A 363 -6.50 -18.91 29.73
C PRO A 363 -7.71 -19.29 30.61
N SER A 364 -7.84 -20.58 30.87
CA SER A 364 -8.63 -21.15 31.97
C SER A 364 -8.28 -20.53 33.32
#